data_AF-Q7WRY1-F1
#
_entry.id   AF-Q7WRY1-F1
#
_cell.length_a   1.000
_cell.length_b   1.000
_cell.length_c   1.000
_cell.angle_alpha   90.00
_cell.angle_beta   90.00
_cell.angle_gamma   90.00
#
_symmetry.space_group_name_H-M   'P 1'
#
loop_
_entity.id
_entity.type
_entity.pdbx_description
1 polymer ?
#
loop_
_entity_poly.entity_id
_entity_poly.type
_entity_poly.pdbx_seq_one_letter_code
_entity_poly.pdbx_strand_id
1 'polypeptide(L)'
;SIKAELQKRQRLFGENDVNHINQYQKLYKEGLVSEPMPHLFLISDEFAELKSEQPEFMKELVSTARIGRSLGIHLILATQKPSGVVDDQIWSNSKFKLALKVQNTSDSNEILKTPDAAEITLPGRAYLQVGNNEIYELFQSAWSGADYVENKEDKEHLDATIYAINDLGQYEILSEDLSGLGSSKEVISVPSELDAVIDYIHDYAEINEIEALARPWLPPLPESVYLQDLHAIQFKEAWTKEKKPLQATIGLLDQPELQSQKPLTLDISKDGHVAVFSSPGYGKSTFLQSVIMDVARQHSPEHLHVYLVDLGTNGLLPLKGLPHVADTITIDESEKCLKFVERLTQEMKNRKRLLSEYDVANIEMYEKASGKEIPHIIIAIDNYDAVKEAKFYESFEMLIMQIVRDGASLGIHTLISAGRQNALRIQLYNNIKIQTCLYMIDQSEVASIVGRSDIKVEETAGRALIKLESPTLFQIALPTKAEDELQQIQLLQQEANDMDREWDGERPKAIPMMPEVIDIATYRKNKDVTKALQAAR
;
A
#
# COMPACT_ATOMS: atom_id res chain seq x y z
N SER A 1 0.07 13.67 2.52
CA SER A 1 -0.62 14.77 1.80
C SER A 1 -0.22 16.13 2.39
N ILE A 2 -0.22 17.22 1.60
CA ILE A 2 0.02 18.60 2.08
C ILE A 2 -1.03 19.02 3.08
N LYS A 3 -2.30 18.65 2.84
CA LYS A 3 -3.39 18.97 3.75
C LYS A 3 -3.20 18.32 5.11
N ALA A 4 -2.75 17.06 5.12
CA ALA A 4 -2.40 16.35 6.34
C ALA A 4 -1.26 17.06 7.10
N GLU A 5 -0.23 17.51 6.37
CA GLU A 5 0.88 18.27 6.95
C GLU A 5 0.41 19.59 7.58
N LEU A 6 -0.47 20.32 6.91
CA LEU A 6 -1.07 21.54 7.46
C LEU A 6 -1.83 21.27 8.75
N GLN A 7 -2.70 20.26 8.74
CA GLN A 7 -3.52 19.90 9.90
C GLN A 7 -2.63 19.46 11.06
N LYS A 8 -1.57 18.68 10.77
CA LYS A 8 -0.55 18.31 11.76
C LYS A 8 0.08 19.55 12.40
N ARG A 9 0.55 20.50 11.59
CA ARG A 9 1.16 21.75 12.09
C ARG A 9 0.18 22.60 12.91
N GLN A 10 -1.05 22.79 12.42
CA GLN A 10 -2.09 23.54 13.12
C GLN A 10 -2.43 22.91 14.47
N ARG A 11 -2.57 21.58 14.51
CA ARG A 11 -2.84 20.84 15.76
C ARG A 11 -1.71 21.04 16.76
N LEU A 12 -0.46 20.81 16.35
CA LEU A 12 0.71 20.99 17.23
C LEU A 12 0.86 22.43 17.72
N PHE A 13 0.53 23.41 16.89
CA PHE A 13 0.55 24.82 17.28
C PHE A 13 -0.52 25.15 18.31
N GLY A 14 -1.74 24.64 18.11
CA GLY A 14 -2.84 24.78 19.06
C GLY A 14 -2.58 24.08 20.40
N GLU A 15 -1.97 22.89 20.38
CA GLU A 15 -1.58 22.14 21.60
C GLU A 15 -0.51 22.88 22.42
N ASN A 16 0.26 23.78 21.81
CA ASN A 16 1.36 24.52 22.44
C ASN A 16 1.10 26.04 22.52
N ASP A 17 -0.14 26.49 22.29
CA ASP A 17 -0.55 27.91 22.32
C ASP A 17 0.35 28.86 21.48
N VAL A 18 0.86 28.37 20.34
CA VAL A 18 1.67 29.16 19.41
C VAL A 18 0.92 29.44 18.11
N ASN A 19 1.20 30.57 17.48
CA ASN A 19 0.55 30.97 16.23
C ASN A 19 1.54 31.11 15.06
N HIS A 20 2.83 30.86 15.29
CA HIS A 20 3.88 31.01 14.28
C HIS A 20 5.02 30.00 14.47
N ILE A 21 5.57 29.48 13.37
CA ILE A 21 6.65 28.48 13.38
C ILE A 21 7.88 28.92 14.18
N ASN A 22 8.29 30.18 14.07
CA ASN A 22 9.40 30.73 14.86
C ASN A 22 9.18 30.61 16.38
N GLN A 23 7.94 30.70 16.85
CA GLN A 23 7.60 30.49 18.27
C GLN A 23 7.73 29.01 18.64
N TYR A 24 7.20 28.13 17.80
CA TYR A 24 7.33 26.67 17.99
C TYR A 24 8.80 26.22 18.01
N GLN A 25 9.62 26.70 17.07
CA GLN A 25 11.05 26.40 17.04
C GLN A 25 11.79 26.92 18.28
N LYS A 26 11.33 28.02 18.87
CA LYS A 26 11.87 28.51 20.14
C LYS A 26 11.54 27.52 21.27
N LEU A 27 10.30 27.03 21.36
CA LEU A 27 9.91 26.00 22.33
C LEU A 27 10.74 24.72 22.17
N TYR A 28 11.03 24.32 20.93
CA TYR A 28 11.87 23.14 20.65
C TYR A 28 13.31 23.35 21.14
N LYS A 29 13.90 24.51 20.84
CA LYS A 29 15.25 24.88 21.32
C LYS A 29 15.33 24.98 22.86
N GLU A 30 14.22 25.32 23.50
CA GLU A 30 14.09 25.37 24.96
C GLU A 30 13.79 23.99 25.59
N GLY A 31 13.60 22.94 24.77
CA GLY A 31 13.31 21.58 25.23
C GLY A 31 11.88 21.38 25.75
N LEU A 32 10.96 22.31 25.50
CA LEU A 32 9.57 22.25 25.94
C LEU A 32 8.70 21.37 25.03
N VAL A 33 9.14 21.14 23.79
CA VAL A 33 8.52 20.21 22.84
C VAL A 33 9.60 19.26 22.30
N SER A 34 9.21 18.02 22.00
CA SER A 34 10.13 16.96 21.59
C SER A 34 10.31 16.83 20.07
N GLU A 35 9.34 17.27 19.27
CA GLU A 35 9.38 17.11 17.82
C GLU A 35 9.87 18.42 17.15
N PRO A 36 10.92 18.38 16.30
CA PRO A 36 11.34 19.55 15.53
C PRO A 36 10.34 19.88 14.43
N MET A 37 10.08 21.17 14.21
CA MET A 37 9.24 21.62 13.09
C MET A 37 10.02 22.56 12.15
N PRO A 38 10.52 22.04 11.02
CA PRO A 38 11.25 22.84 10.04
C PRO A 38 10.31 23.63 9.11
N HIS A 39 10.88 24.66 8.46
CA HIS A 39 10.23 25.29 7.32
C HIS A 39 10.09 24.30 6.17
N LEU A 40 8.91 24.26 5.54
CA LEU A 40 8.64 23.39 4.40
C LEU A 40 8.68 24.21 3.12
N PHE A 41 9.63 23.91 2.25
CA PHE A 41 9.67 24.46 0.89
C PHE A 41 9.00 23.48 -0.07
N LEU A 42 7.97 23.94 -0.76
CA LEU A 42 7.31 23.23 -1.84
C LEU A 42 7.72 23.88 -3.15
N ILE A 43 8.36 23.12 -4.03
CA ILE A 43 8.82 23.61 -5.34
C ILE A 43 8.05 22.85 -6.41
N SER A 44 7.25 23.56 -7.20
CA SER A 44 6.61 23.00 -8.39
C SER A 44 7.37 23.51 -9.61
N ASP A 45 8.11 22.62 -10.25
CA ASP A 45 8.57 22.87 -11.62
C ASP A 45 7.38 22.70 -12.57
N GLU A 46 7.42 23.43 -13.68
CA GLU A 46 6.36 23.54 -14.69
C GLU A 46 4.91 23.49 -14.15
N PHE A 47 4.59 24.40 -13.23
CA PHE A 47 3.29 24.37 -12.54
C PHE A 47 2.09 24.59 -13.48
N ALA A 48 2.32 25.06 -14.71
CA ALA A 48 1.28 25.18 -15.73
C ALA A 48 0.67 23.84 -16.12
N GLU A 49 1.50 22.80 -16.25
CA GLU A 49 1.05 21.44 -16.54
C GLU A 49 0.20 20.92 -15.36
N LEU A 50 0.72 21.07 -14.15
CA LEU A 50 0.02 20.68 -12.91
C LEU A 50 -1.33 21.40 -12.75
N LYS A 51 -1.43 22.69 -13.11
CA LYS A 51 -2.69 23.44 -13.09
C LYS A 51 -3.70 22.92 -14.11
N SER A 52 -3.23 22.43 -15.26
CA SER A 52 -4.11 21.90 -16.30
C SER A 52 -4.63 20.50 -15.98
N GLU A 53 -3.78 19.63 -15.40
CA GLU A 53 -4.16 18.27 -15.00
C GLU A 53 -4.97 18.24 -13.70
N GLN A 54 -4.58 19.07 -12.71
CA GLN A 54 -5.13 19.06 -11.35
C GLN A 54 -5.47 20.48 -10.86
N PRO A 55 -6.48 21.15 -11.48
CA PRO A 55 -6.81 22.55 -11.17
C PRO A 55 -7.28 22.76 -9.73
N GLU A 56 -8.03 21.80 -9.16
CA GLU A 56 -8.53 21.90 -7.78
C GLU A 56 -7.40 21.77 -6.75
N PHE A 57 -6.44 20.87 -6.99
CA PHE A 57 -5.23 20.75 -6.16
C PHE A 57 -4.44 22.05 -6.15
N MET A 58 -4.27 22.71 -7.30
CA MET A 58 -3.55 23.99 -7.38
C MET A 58 -4.24 25.11 -6.61
N LYS A 59 -5.58 25.22 -6.70
CA LYS A 59 -6.33 26.19 -5.88
C LYS A 59 -6.11 25.95 -4.40
N GLU A 60 -6.15 24.68 -3.97
CA GLU A 60 -5.93 24.30 -2.59
C GLU A 60 -4.49 24.63 -2.13
N LEU A 61 -3.49 24.33 -2.96
CA LEU A 61 -2.08 24.61 -2.71
C LEU A 61 -1.79 26.11 -2.52
N VAL A 62 -2.32 26.95 -3.42
CA VAL A 62 -2.13 28.41 -3.37
C VAL A 62 -2.86 29.03 -2.18
N SER A 63 -4.10 28.58 -1.91
CA SER A 63 -4.88 29.00 -0.74
C SER A 63 -4.17 28.60 0.56
N THR A 64 -3.62 27.39 0.58
CA THR A 64 -2.83 26.83 1.67
C THR A 64 -1.58 27.66 1.90
N ALA A 65 -0.79 27.97 0.87
CA ALA A 65 0.45 28.74 1.01
C ALA A 65 0.19 30.13 1.60
N ARG A 66 -0.94 30.76 1.25
CA ARG A 66 -1.38 32.04 1.84
C ARG A 66 -1.55 31.95 3.36
N ILE A 67 -2.25 30.91 3.83
CA ILE A 67 -2.50 30.68 5.27
C ILE A 67 -1.24 30.12 5.96
N GLY A 68 -0.46 29.32 5.23
CA GLY A 68 0.64 28.49 5.71
C GLY A 68 1.93 29.26 6.01
N ARG A 69 2.03 30.55 5.71
CA ARG A 69 3.21 31.36 6.06
C ARG A 69 3.51 31.33 7.55
N SER A 70 2.48 31.45 8.40
CA SER A 70 2.64 31.33 9.85
C SER A 70 3.00 29.91 10.28
N LEU A 71 2.53 28.91 9.54
CA LEU A 71 2.88 27.48 9.69
C LEU A 71 4.28 27.14 9.13
N GLY A 72 4.97 28.11 8.54
CA GLY A 72 6.32 27.95 7.98
C GLY A 72 6.37 27.23 6.64
N ILE A 73 5.30 27.24 5.87
CA ILE A 73 5.22 26.66 4.53
C ILE A 73 5.49 27.76 3.50
N HIS A 74 6.41 27.48 2.58
CA HIS A 74 6.84 28.37 1.50
C HIS A 74 6.64 27.65 0.16
N LEU A 75 6.04 28.33 -0.79
CA LEU A 75 5.74 27.79 -2.11
C LEU A 75 6.55 28.54 -3.17
N ILE A 76 7.27 27.80 -4.01
CA ILE A 76 7.99 28.28 -5.19
C ILE A 76 7.34 27.64 -6.41
N LEU A 77 6.85 28.46 -7.32
CA LEU A 77 6.23 28.03 -8.57
C LEU A 77 7.12 28.45 -9.73
N ALA A 78 7.53 27.50 -10.55
CA ALA A 78 8.30 27.74 -11.77
C ALA A 78 7.48 27.28 -12.99
N THR A 79 7.58 28.02 -14.09
CA THR A 79 6.97 27.66 -15.38
C THR A 79 7.75 28.28 -16.51
N GLN A 80 7.78 27.59 -17.65
CA GLN A 80 8.30 28.12 -18.90
C GLN A 80 7.32 29.07 -19.60
N LYS A 81 6.01 28.94 -19.36
CA LYS A 81 4.95 29.71 -20.03
C LYS A 81 4.02 30.33 -18.99
N PRO A 82 4.34 31.52 -18.45
CA PRO A 82 3.50 32.15 -17.44
C PRO A 82 2.12 32.56 -17.99
N SER A 83 2.03 32.82 -19.30
CA SER A 83 0.83 33.35 -19.95
C SER A 83 -0.44 32.53 -19.73
N GLY A 84 -1.43 33.12 -19.05
CA GLY A 84 -2.74 32.52 -18.78
C GLY A 84 -2.73 31.51 -17.63
N VAL A 85 -1.58 31.30 -16.99
CA VAL A 85 -1.40 30.34 -15.90
C VAL A 85 -1.35 31.06 -14.56
N VAL A 86 -0.78 32.26 -14.53
CA VAL A 86 -0.67 33.08 -13.31
C VAL A 86 -1.95 33.89 -13.12
N ASP A 87 -2.75 33.55 -12.11
CA ASP A 87 -3.93 34.33 -11.73
C ASP A 87 -3.62 35.39 -10.66
N ASP A 88 -4.57 36.28 -10.41
CA ASP A 88 -4.46 37.35 -9.41
C ASP A 88 -4.18 36.81 -8.00
N GLN A 89 -4.63 35.58 -7.70
CA GLN A 89 -4.40 34.96 -6.41
C GLN A 89 -2.93 34.56 -6.26
N ILE A 90 -2.32 33.92 -7.27
CA ILE A 90 -0.89 33.64 -7.27
C ILE A 90 -0.09 34.95 -7.21
N TRP A 91 -0.49 35.95 -8.00
CA TRP A 91 0.24 37.21 -8.10
C TRP A 91 0.24 38.00 -6.79
N SER A 92 -0.91 38.10 -6.11
CA SER A 92 -1.06 38.81 -4.82
C SER A 92 -0.40 38.10 -3.64
N ASN A 93 -0.27 36.77 -3.68
CA ASN A 93 0.36 36.00 -2.61
C ASN A 93 1.87 35.81 -2.80
N SER A 94 2.42 36.17 -3.96
CA SER A 94 3.85 36.06 -4.27
C SER A 94 4.60 37.34 -3.88
N LYS A 95 5.33 37.28 -2.76
CA LYS A 95 6.14 38.41 -2.26
C LYS A 95 7.31 38.77 -3.14
N PHE A 96 7.94 37.77 -3.76
CA PHE A 96 9.03 37.98 -4.69
C PHE A 96 8.73 37.22 -5.98
N LYS A 97 9.29 37.71 -7.08
CA LYS A 97 9.13 37.20 -8.43
C LYS A 97 10.49 37.21 -9.09
N LEU A 98 10.83 36.10 -9.73
CA LEU A 98 12.07 35.92 -10.46
C LEU A 98 11.70 35.62 -11.90
N ALA A 99 12.23 36.40 -12.84
CA ALA A 99 12.05 36.14 -14.26
C ALA A 99 13.42 36.00 -14.94
N LEU A 100 13.71 34.78 -15.39
CA LEU A 100 14.76 34.49 -16.35
C LEU A 100 14.33 34.95 -17.75
N LYS A 101 15.17 34.70 -18.76
CA LYS A 101 14.82 34.93 -20.16
C LYS A 101 13.49 34.26 -20.53
N VAL A 102 12.51 35.06 -20.94
CA VAL A 102 11.22 34.59 -21.50
C VAL A 102 11.18 34.80 -23.01
N GLN A 103 10.31 34.06 -23.70
CA GLN A 103 10.24 34.10 -25.17
C GLN A 103 9.64 35.42 -25.69
N ASN A 104 8.58 35.91 -25.04
CA ASN A 104 7.82 37.06 -25.52
C ASN A 104 7.70 38.16 -24.46
N THR A 105 7.49 39.40 -24.91
CA THR A 105 7.23 40.53 -24.01
C THR A 105 5.94 40.35 -23.20
N SER A 106 4.93 39.64 -23.73
CA SER A 106 3.71 39.31 -22.99
C SER A 106 4.00 38.48 -21.74
N ASP A 107 4.85 37.46 -21.85
CA ASP A 107 5.24 36.60 -20.73
C ASP A 107 5.97 37.39 -19.64
N SER A 108 6.86 38.32 -20.05
CA SER A 108 7.55 39.22 -19.13
C SER A 108 6.57 40.15 -18.40
N ASN A 109 5.60 40.71 -19.13
CA ASN A 109 4.58 41.58 -18.56
C ASN A 109 3.65 40.83 -17.60
N GLU A 110 3.41 39.54 -17.82
CA GLU A 110 2.56 38.75 -16.92
C GLU A 110 3.19 38.62 -15.53
N ILE A 111 4.50 38.31 -15.49
CA ILE A 111 5.26 38.13 -14.24
C ILE A 111 5.63 39.48 -13.62
N LEU A 112 6.33 40.34 -14.37
CA LEU A 112 6.99 41.55 -13.84
C LEU A 112 6.22 42.85 -14.09
N LYS A 113 5.21 42.85 -14.97
CA LYS A 113 4.54 44.05 -15.49
C LYS A 113 5.46 44.98 -16.31
N THR A 114 6.61 44.49 -16.74
CA THR A 114 7.55 45.16 -17.67
C THR A 114 8.01 44.17 -18.75
N PRO A 115 8.48 44.62 -19.92
CA PRO A 115 8.96 43.73 -20.98
C PRO A 115 10.41 43.22 -20.78
N ASP A 116 11.09 43.67 -19.73
CA ASP A 116 12.56 43.61 -19.62
C ASP A 116 13.14 42.18 -19.63
N ALA A 117 12.42 41.19 -19.11
CA ALA A 117 12.89 39.80 -19.08
C ALA A 117 12.97 39.16 -20.47
N ALA A 118 12.21 39.68 -21.45
CA ALA A 118 12.29 39.22 -22.84
C ALA A 118 13.59 39.67 -23.55
N GLU A 119 14.23 40.73 -23.05
CA GLU A 119 15.47 41.28 -23.62
C GLU A 119 16.72 40.58 -23.09
N ILE A 120 16.58 39.68 -22.11
CA ILE A 120 17.71 38.94 -21.55
C ILE A 120 18.36 38.05 -22.62
N THR A 121 19.69 38.15 -22.75
CA THR A 121 20.47 37.39 -23.72
C THR A 121 21.32 36.29 -23.10
N LEU A 122 21.85 36.50 -21.89
CA LEU A 122 22.74 35.53 -21.24
C LEU A 122 21.97 34.55 -20.36
N PRO A 123 22.30 33.25 -20.40
CA PRO A 123 21.80 32.27 -19.45
C PRO A 123 22.13 32.64 -17.99
N GLY A 124 21.20 32.35 -17.08
CA GLY A 124 21.35 32.65 -15.66
C GLY A 124 21.14 34.13 -15.28
N ARG A 125 21.01 35.05 -16.24
CA ARG A 125 20.53 36.41 -15.94
C ARG A 125 19.04 36.38 -15.64
N ALA A 126 18.65 37.07 -14.57
CA ALA A 126 17.26 37.20 -14.15
C ALA A 126 16.97 38.56 -13.52
N TYR A 127 15.72 39.01 -13.65
CA TYR A 127 15.19 40.10 -12.85
C TYR A 127 14.55 39.57 -11.58
N LEU A 128 14.92 40.15 -10.44
CA LEU A 128 14.28 39.95 -9.15
C LEU A 128 13.39 41.15 -8.85
N GLN A 129 12.09 40.89 -8.68
CA GLN A 129 11.11 41.86 -8.21
C GLN A 129 10.61 41.46 -6.82
N VAL A 130 10.71 42.34 -5.83
CA VAL A 130 10.18 42.13 -4.47
C VAL A 130 9.11 43.18 -4.18
N GLY A 131 7.99 42.73 -3.61
CA GLY A 131 6.84 43.57 -3.31
C GLY A 131 6.21 44.18 -4.58
N ASN A 132 5.69 45.40 -4.45
CA ASN A 132 5.17 46.19 -5.57
C ASN A 132 6.27 47.11 -6.13
N ASN A 133 7.36 46.54 -6.68
CA ASN A 133 8.58 47.26 -7.12
C ASN A 133 9.36 47.94 -5.99
N GLU A 134 9.39 47.35 -4.80
CA GLU A 134 10.27 47.84 -3.73
C GLU A 134 11.74 47.54 -4.07
N ILE A 135 11.97 46.40 -4.71
CA ILE A 135 13.27 45.99 -5.27
C ILE A 135 12.99 45.49 -6.68
N TYR A 136 13.73 46.00 -7.66
CA TYR A 136 13.70 45.54 -9.05
C TYR A 136 15.13 45.56 -9.59
N GLU A 137 15.80 44.40 -9.55
CA GLU A 137 17.23 44.29 -9.85
C GLU A 137 17.52 43.18 -10.86
N LEU A 138 18.43 43.47 -11.79
CA LEU A 138 19.01 42.48 -12.69
C LEU A 138 20.21 41.83 -11.99
N PHE A 139 20.20 40.50 -11.89
CA PHE A 139 21.32 39.75 -11.32
C PHE A 139 21.69 38.55 -12.21
N GLN A 140 22.84 37.96 -11.90
CA GLN A 140 23.36 36.74 -12.53
C GLN A 140 23.34 35.60 -11.49
N SER A 141 22.69 34.48 -11.81
CA SER A 141 22.69 33.31 -10.95
C SER A 141 24.05 32.63 -10.92
N ALA A 142 24.43 32.11 -9.75
CA ALA A 142 25.52 31.14 -9.65
C ALA A 142 25.16 29.83 -10.36
N TRP A 143 26.17 29.09 -10.82
CA TRP A 143 26.03 27.79 -11.46
C TRP A 143 26.88 26.77 -10.71
N SER A 144 26.26 25.70 -10.19
CA SER A 144 26.91 24.66 -9.39
C SER A 144 27.17 23.38 -10.18
N GLY A 145 27.00 23.40 -11.51
CA GLY A 145 27.21 22.25 -12.39
C GLY A 145 28.64 22.14 -12.93
N ALA A 146 29.58 22.93 -12.42
CA ALA A 146 30.99 22.84 -12.80
C ALA A 146 31.65 21.60 -12.21
N ASP A 147 32.71 21.09 -12.85
CA ASP A 147 33.48 19.96 -12.34
C ASP A 147 34.15 20.30 -11.00
N TYR A 148 33.99 19.42 -10.00
CA TYR A 148 34.65 19.55 -8.71
C TYR A 148 36.10 19.05 -8.79
N VAL A 149 37.04 19.93 -8.44
CA VAL A 149 38.47 19.59 -8.36
C VAL A 149 38.94 19.91 -6.95
N GLU A 150 39.18 18.86 -6.15
CA GLU A 150 39.46 18.90 -4.71
C GLU A 150 40.70 19.75 -4.34
N ASN A 151 41.60 19.99 -5.31
CA ASN A 151 42.75 20.88 -5.17
C ASN A 151 42.97 21.69 -6.46
N LYS A 152 42.14 22.71 -6.72
CA LYS A 152 42.58 23.82 -7.59
C LYS A 152 43.65 24.60 -6.84
N GLU A 153 44.90 24.15 -6.88
CA GLU A 153 46.00 25.14 -6.91
C GLU A 153 45.67 26.06 -8.08
N ASP A 154 45.72 27.38 -7.88
CA ASP A 154 45.53 28.41 -8.92
C ASP A 154 46.53 28.20 -10.08
N LYS A 155 46.32 27.18 -10.90
CA LYS A 155 46.94 27.07 -12.21
C LYS A 155 46.07 27.93 -13.09
N GLU A 156 46.44 29.21 -13.17
CA GLU A 156 46.09 30.04 -14.32
C GLU A 156 46.28 29.16 -15.56
N HIS A 157 45.20 28.86 -16.28
CA HIS A 157 45.30 28.35 -17.63
C HIS A 157 45.96 29.46 -18.44
N LEU A 158 47.30 29.43 -18.49
CA LEU A 158 48.09 30.25 -19.41
C LEU A 158 47.76 29.73 -20.81
N ASP A 159 46.89 30.46 -21.51
CA ASP A 159 46.58 30.23 -22.92
C ASP A 159 47.90 30.31 -23.71
N ALA A 160 48.43 29.15 -24.09
CA ALA A 160 49.73 29.01 -24.74
C ALA A 160 49.63 29.18 -26.26
N THR A 161 48.61 29.90 -26.75
CA THR A 161 48.42 30.17 -28.17
C THR A 161 49.57 31.02 -28.72
N ILE A 162 50.33 30.46 -29.66
CA ILE A 162 51.45 31.14 -30.31
C ILE A 162 50.94 31.85 -31.56
N TYR A 163 51.08 33.18 -31.60
CA TYR A 163 50.76 34.01 -32.76
C TYR A 163 52.03 34.40 -33.50
N ALA A 164 52.04 34.25 -34.83
CA ALA A 164 52.96 34.98 -35.70
C ALA A 164 52.37 36.35 -36.03
N ILE A 165 53.21 37.38 -36.07
CA ILE A 165 52.83 38.69 -36.60
C ILE A 165 53.33 38.75 -38.04
N ASN A 166 52.42 38.85 -39.00
CA ASN A 166 52.77 38.93 -40.41
C ASN A 166 53.35 40.31 -40.78
N ASP A 167 53.85 40.45 -42.01
CA ASP A 167 54.50 41.68 -42.51
C ASP A 167 53.54 42.90 -42.57
N LEU A 168 52.23 42.69 -42.36
CA LEU A 168 51.20 43.72 -42.27
C LEU A 168 50.79 44.05 -40.83
N GLY A 169 51.43 43.44 -39.83
CA GLY A 169 51.17 43.67 -38.40
C GLY A 169 49.94 42.94 -37.85
N GLN A 170 49.42 41.94 -38.56
CA GLN A 170 48.25 41.15 -38.11
C GLN A 170 48.70 39.85 -37.44
N TYR A 171 47.97 39.44 -36.41
CA TYR A 171 48.21 38.21 -35.68
C TYR A 171 47.62 37.01 -36.45
N GLU A 172 48.45 36.00 -36.69
CA GLU A 172 48.11 34.74 -37.36
C GLU A 172 48.43 33.58 -36.41
N ILE A 173 47.47 32.69 -36.14
CA ILE A 173 47.63 31.60 -35.16
C ILE A 173 48.51 30.51 -35.78
N LEU A 174 49.65 30.21 -35.15
CA LEU A 174 50.56 29.15 -35.59
C LEU A 174 50.29 27.79 -34.91
N SER A 175 49.69 27.81 -33.72
CA SER A 175 49.29 26.61 -32.96
C SER A 175 48.10 26.95 -32.07
N GLU A 176 47.06 26.12 -32.09
CA GLU A 176 46.00 26.15 -31.06
C GLU A 176 46.56 25.67 -29.70
N ASP A 177 45.87 26.03 -28.62
CA ASP A 177 46.27 25.78 -27.24
C ASP A 177 46.67 24.31 -27.00
N LEU A 178 47.95 24.12 -26.64
CA LEU A 178 48.56 22.82 -26.41
C LEU A 178 48.45 22.38 -24.93
N SER A 179 47.72 23.11 -24.09
CA SER A 179 47.65 22.89 -22.64
C SER A 179 47.02 21.54 -22.20
N GLY A 180 46.51 20.71 -23.14
CA GLY A 180 45.78 19.47 -22.85
C GLY A 180 46.36 18.15 -23.37
N LEU A 181 47.50 18.10 -24.04
CA LEU A 181 47.98 16.89 -24.75
C LEU A 181 48.71 15.84 -23.87
N GLY A 182 48.56 15.92 -22.55
CA GLY A 182 49.39 15.21 -21.58
C GLY A 182 48.72 14.19 -20.66
N SER A 183 47.52 13.66 -20.95
CA SER A 183 46.98 12.52 -20.18
C SER A 183 45.75 11.87 -20.83
N SER A 184 45.99 10.96 -21.76
CA SER A 184 44.98 10.00 -22.24
C SER A 184 44.96 8.76 -21.36
N LYS A 185 44.21 8.77 -20.24
CA LYS A 185 43.81 7.57 -19.49
C LYS A 185 42.48 7.80 -18.79
N GLU A 186 41.48 7.01 -19.20
CA GLU A 186 40.15 6.80 -18.60
C GLU A 186 39.34 8.07 -18.30
N VAL A 187 38.22 8.24 -19.01
CA VAL A 187 37.19 9.22 -18.66
C VAL A 187 36.54 8.77 -17.35
N ILE A 188 37.19 9.05 -16.23
CA ILE A 188 36.55 9.02 -14.92
C ILE A 188 35.67 10.27 -14.90
N SER A 189 34.35 10.10 -14.83
CA SER A 189 33.42 11.22 -14.67
C SER A 189 33.81 11.97 -13.40
N VAL A 190 34.31 13.20 -13.55
CA VAL A 190 34.57 14.07 -12.41
C VAL A 190 33.20 14.48 -11.83
N PRO A 191 32.95 14.32 -10.52
CA PRO A 191 31.69 14.74 -9.93
C PRO A 191 31.51 16.26 -10.07
N SER A 192 30.27 16.74 -10.14
CA SER A 192 30.02 18.18 -10.13
C SER A 192 30.25 18.79 -8.73
N GLU A 193 30.45 20.09 -8.66
CA GLU A 193 30.50 20.83 -7.39
C GLU A 193 29.22 20.61 -6.56
N LEU A 194 28.07 20.45 -7.21
CA LEU A 194 26.81 20.10 -6.55
C LEU A 194 26.85 18.71 -5.93
N ASP A 195 27.33 17.70 -6.66
CA ASP A 195 27.42 16.32 -6.16
C ASP A 195 28.34 16.25 -4.93
N ALA A 196 29.49 16.93 -4.99
CA ALA A 196 30.42 17.01 -3.87
C ALA A 196 29.79 17.63 -2.60
N VAL A 197 28.95 18.67 -2.76
CA VAL A 197 28.22 19.27 -1.63
C VAL A 197 27.15 18.32 -1.09
N ILE A 198 26.44 17.61 -1.96
CA ILE A 198 25.41 16.62 -1.56
C ILE A 198 26.07 15.49 -0.76
N ASP A 199 27.15 14.92 -1.29
CA ASP A 199 27.88 13.82 -0.65
C ASP A 199 28.44 14.24 0.71
N TYR A 200 29.05 15.44 0.79
CA TYR A 200 29.53 15.98 2.07
C TYR A 200 28.41 16.15 3.10
N ILE A 201 27.24 16.67 2.69
CA ILE A 201 26.09 16.83 3.61
C ILE A 201 25.58 15.45 4.07
N HIS A 202 25.54 14.48 3.17
CA HIS A 202 25.13 13.12 3.48
C HIS A 202 26.07 12.46 4.49
N ASP A 203 27.37 12.46 4.21
CA ASP A 203 28.41 11.90 5.08
C ASP A 203 28.42 12.60 6.46
N TYR A 204 28.30 13.93 6.46
CA TYR A 204 28.21 14.69 7.70
C TYR A 204 26.98 14.29 8.53
N ALA A 205 25.83 14.07 7.88
CA ALA A 205 24.62 13.64 8.57
C ALA A 205 24.74 12.24 9.16
N GLU A 206 25.37 11.30 8.44
CA GLU A 206 25.63 9.94 8.95
C GLU A 206 26.61 9.95 10.13
N ILE A 207 27.74 10.67 10.01
CA ILE A 207 28.77 10.77 11.05
C ILE A 207 28.21 11.37 12.35
N ASN A 208 27.30 12.35 12.23
CA ASN A 208 26.70 13.03 13.38
C ASN A 208 25.38 12.39 13.84
N GLU A 209 25.00 11.23 13.29
CA GLU A 209 23.75 10.52 13.61
C GLU A 209 22.51 11.43 13.56
N ILE A 210 22.46 12.33 12.58
CA ILE A 210 21.35 13.27 12.43
C ILE A 210 20.12 12.49 11.95
N GLU A 211 19.09 12.42 12.79
CA GLU A 211 17.85 11.72 12.47
C GLU A 211 17.15 12.35 11.25
N ALA A 212 16.78 11.52 10.29
CA ALA A 212 16.05 11.96 9.11
C ALA A 212 14.65 12.44 9.51
N LEU A 213 14.29 13.64 9.04
CA LEU A 213 12.96 14.20 9.28
C LEU A 213 11.87 13.34 8.64
N ALA A 214 10.73 13.23 9.32
CA ALA A 214 9.54 12.60 8.78
C ALA A 214 9.12 13.27 7.47
N ARG A 215 9.06 12.50 6.39
CA ARG A 215 8.69 13.00 5.06
C ARG A 215 7.16 13.21 5.00
N PRO A 216 6.67 14.39 4.58
CA PRO A 216 5.22 14.63 4.43
C PRO A 216 4.53 13.73 3.41
N TRP A 217 5.34 13.17 2.49
CA TRP A 217 4.97 12.11 1.57
C TRP A 217 5.73 10.84 1.90
N LEU A 218 4.96 9.79 2.17
CA LEU A 218 5.48 8.44 2.18
C LEU A 218 5.73 7.97 0.75
N PRO A 219 6.68 7.05 0.53
CA PRO A 219 6.84 6.42 -0.76
C PRO A 219 5.51 5.79 -1.22
N PRO A 220 5.27 5.69 -2.54
CA PRO A 220 4.10 4.97 -3.02
C PRO A 220 4.10 3.54 -2.47
N LEU A 221 2.91 2.97 -2.28
CA LEU A 221 2.78 1.58 -1.86
C LEU A 221 3.59 0.68 -2.82
N PRO A 222 4.45 -0.20 -2.29
CA PRO A 222 5.22 -1.11 -3.12
C PRO A 222 4.29 -2.07 -3.89
N GLU A 223 4.76 -2.60 -5.01
CA GLU A 223 4.01 -3.58 -5.81
C GLU A 223 3.89 -4.94 -5.10
N SER A 224 4.86 -5.27 -4.25
CA SER A 224 4.89 -6.51 -3.48
C SER A 224 5.15 -6.22 -2.01
N VAL A 225 4.31 -6.80 -1.16
CA VAL A 225 4.42 -6.78 0.30
C VAL A 225 4.33 -8.22 0.78
N TYR A 226 5.03 -8.59 1.84
CA TYR A 226 5.04 -9.97 2.35
C TYR A 226 4.48 -10.02 3.77
N LEU A 227 3.69 -11.06 4.08
CA LEU A 227 3.12 -11.23 5.43
C LEU A 227 4.20 -11.29 6.52
N GLN A 228 5.36 -11.87 6.21
CA GLN A 228 6.48 -11.98 7.16
C GLN A 228 7.02 -10.61 7.60
N ASP A 229 6.95 -9.60 6.73
CA ASP A 229 7.41 -8.24 7.03
C ASP A 229 6.36 -7.43 7.81
N LEU A 230 5.07 -7.70 7.57
CA LEU A 230 3.97 -7.00 8.23
C LEU A 230 3.63 -7.60 9.60
N HIS A 231 3.68 -8.92 9.70
CA HIS A 231 3.26 -9.68 10.87
C HIS A 231 4.08 -10.97 10.99
N ALA A 232 5.28 -10.84 11.55
CA ALA A 232 6.17 -11.98 11.79
C ALA A 232 5.60 -12.90 12.88
N ILE A 233 5.04 -14.04 12.47
CA ILE A 233 4.50 -15.06 13.38
C ILE A 233 5.31 -16.36 13.26
N GLN A 234 5.79 -16.87 14.39
CA GLN A 234 6.33 -18.22 14.49
C GLN A 234 5.22 -19.17 14.94
N PHE A 235 4.68 -19.98 14.02
CA PHE A 235 3.49 -20.79 14.28
C PHE A 235 3.67 -21.77 15.45
N LYS A 236 4.87 -22.34 15.62
CA LYS A 236 5.19 -23.27 16.73
C LYS A 236 4.96 -22.63 18.10
N GLU A 237 5.34 -21.37 18.26
CA GLU A 237 5.12 -20.64 19.50
C GLU A 237 3.65 -20.17 19.61
N ALA A 238 3.07 -19.72 18.50
CA ALA A 238 1.70 -19.21 18.47
C ALA A 238 0.67 -20.27 18.88
N TRP A 239 0.84 -21.52 18.42
CA TRP A 239 -0.08 -22.63 18.68
C TRP A 239 -0.07 -23.14 20.12
N THR A 240 0.94 -22.78 20.91
CA THR A 240 1.01 -23.13 22.35
C THR A 240 0.24 -22.16 23.25
N LYS A 241 -0.20 -21.02 22.69
CA LYS A 241 -0.90 -19.98 23.43
C LYS A 241 -2.41 -20.25 23.43
N GLU A 242 -3.11 -19.64 24.38
CA GLU A 242 -4.57 -19.69 24.46
C GLU A 242 -5.24 -19.18 23.17
N LYS A 243 -6.48 -19.65 22.94
CA LYS A 243 -7.29 -19.27 21.79
C LYS A 243 -7.48 -17.75 21.74
N LYS A 244 -7.11 -17.14 20.60
CA LYS A 244 -7.28 -15.71 20.31
C LYS A 244 -8.43 -15.48 19.32
N PRO A 245 -8.99 -14.25 19.26
CA PRO A 245 -9.89 -13.85 18.17
C PRO A 245 -9.23 -14.05 16.80
N LEU A 246 -10.02 -14.39 15.78
CA LEU A 246 -9.55 -14.52 14.41
C LEU A 246 -9.29 -13.14 13.82
N GLN A 247 -8.00 -12.78 13.74
CA GLN A 247 -7.53 -11.56 13.11
C GLN A 247 -6.57 -11.91 11.98
N ALA A 248 -6.84 -11.40 10.77
CA ALA A 248 -6.03 -11.68 9.59
C ALA A 248 -5.37 -10.39 9.09
N THR A 249 -4.05 -10.34 9.11
CA THR A 249 -3.28 -9.30 8.43
C THR A 249 -3.26 -9.59 6.94
N ILE A 250 -3.75 -8.64 6.13
CA ILE A 250 -4.00 -8.87 4.69
C ILE A 250 -3.15 -8.02 3.76
N GLY A 251 -2.48 -6.97 4.25
CA GLY A 251 -1.75 -6.05 3.39
C GLY A 251 -1.26 -4.80 4.07
N LEU A 252 -0.68 -3.89 3.29
CA LEU A 252 -0.20 -2.58 3.74
C LEU A 252 -1.19 -1.50 3.30
N LEU A 253 -1.88 -0.88 4.25
CA LEU A 253 -2.83 0.22 4.05
C LEU A 253 -2.08 1.53 3.87
N ASP A 254 -2.48 2.34 2.89
CA ASP A 254 -2.00 3.71 2.71
C ASP A 254 -3.07 4.73 3.08
N GLN A 255 -2.77 5.58 4.06
CA GLN A 255 -3.63 6.65 4.52
C GLN A 255 -2.93 8.01 4.32
N PRO A 256 -3.02 8.60 3.11
CA PRO A 256 -2.36 9.87 2.81
C PRO A 256 -2.80 11.05 3.70
N GLU A 257 -4.04 10.99 4.20
CA GLU A 257 -4.62 11.96 5.14
C GLU A 257 -4.00 11.89 6.55
N LEU A 258 -3.50 10.71 6.94
CA LEU A 258 -2.81 10.49 8.20
C LEU A 258 -1.29 10.43 8.04
N GLN A 259 -0.78 10.60 6.82
CA GLN A 259 0.64 10.41 6.47
C GLN A 259 1.18 9.07 7.01
N SER A 260 0.41 8.00 6.85
CA SER A 260 0.65 6.74 7.52
C SER A 260 0.45 5.56 6.57
N GLN A 261 1.43 4.66 6.52
CA GLN A 261 1.30 3.33 5.93
C GLN A 261 1.44 2.28 7.04
N LYS A 262 0.44 1.42 7.20
CA LYS A 262 0.37 0.45 8.32
C LYS A 262 -0.19 -0.89 7.86
N PRO A 263 0.19 -2.01 8.52
CA PRO A 263 -0.46 -3.29 8.30
C PRO A 263 -1.98 -3.18 8.47
N LEU A 264 -2.72 -3.68 7.48
CA LEU A 264 -4.17 -3.81 7.50
C LEU A 264 -4.53 -5.18 8.09
N THR A 265 -5.14 -5.17 9.27
CA THR A 265 -5.63 -6.37 9.94
C THR A 265 -7.16 -6.35 10.00
N LEU A 266 -7.77 -7.43 9.52
CA LEU A 266 -9.22 -7.65 9.56
C LEU A 266 -9.59 -8.47 10.80
N ASP A 267 -10.59 -8.05 11.55
CA ASP A 267 -11.14 -8.83 12.67
C ASP A 267 -12.30 -9.70 12.18
N ILE A 268 -12.00 -10.93 11.77
CA ILE A 268 -12.97 -11.88 11.20
C ILE A 268 -13.95 -12.35 12.29
N SER A 269 -13.50 -12.49 13.54
CA SER A 269 -14.37 -12.83 14.67
C SER A 269 -15.46 -11.77 14.86
N LYS A 270 -15.11 -10.47 14.77
CA LYS A 270 -16.04 -9.36 15.00
C LYS A 270 -16.85 -8.95 13.77
N ASP A 271 -16.19 -8.83 12.62
CA ASP A 271 -16.79 -8.28 11.39
C ASP A 271 -17.36 -9.37 10.47
N GLY A 272 -17.05 -10.63 10.75
CA GLY A 272 -17.73 -11.79 10.20
C GLY A 272 -17.18 -12.24 8.85
N HIS A 273 -17.92 -11.94 7.79
CA HIS A 273 -17.68 -12.48 6.45
C HIS A 273 -16.85 -11.49 5.61
N VAL A 274 -16.04 -12.03 4.71
CA VAL A 274 -15.18 -11.25 3.81
C VAL A 274 -15.49 -11.59 2.35
N ALA A 275 -15.64 -10.58 1.51
CA ALA A 275 -15.72 -10.72 0.06
C ALA A 275 -14.61 -9.94 -0.64
N VAL A 276 -14.04 -10.57 -1.66
CA VAL A 276 -13.02 -9.98 -2.53
C VAL A 276 -13.50 -10.03 -3.98
N PHE A 277 -13.49 -8.88 -4.65
CA PHE A 277 -13.95 -8.73 -6.02
C PHE A 277 -12.81 -8.27 -6.92
N SER A 278 -12.71 -8.84 -8.12
CA SER A 278 -11.69 -8.44 -9.07
C SER A 278 -11.91 -9.06 -10.45
N SER A 279 -11.42 -8.38 -11.49
CA SER A 279 -11.23 -9.02 -12.80
C SER A 279 -10.25 -10.21 -12.74
N PRO A 280 -10.28 -11.14 -13.71
CA PRO A 280 -9.33 -12.26 -13.74
C PRO A 280 -7.86 -11.79 -13.76
N GLY A 281 -6.98 -12.51 -13.05
CA GLY A 281 -5.53 -12.25 -13.07
C GLY A 281 -4.98 -11.28 -12.03
N TYR A 282 -5.82 -10.62 -11.22
CA TYR A 282 -5.34 -9.56 -10.31
C TYR A 282 -5.18 -9.97 -8.83
N GLY A 283 -5.25 -11.26 -8.49
CA GLY A 283 -4.86 -11.76 -7.16
C GLY A 283 -5.98 -12.17 -6.20
N LYS A 284 -7.17 -12.52 -6.68
CA LYS A 284 -8.28 -13.03 -5.85
C LYS A 284 -7.92 -14.27 -5.04
N SER A 285 -7.36 -15.29 -5.69
CA SER A 285 -6.94 -16.52 -5.03
C SER A 285 -5.80 -16.25 -4.05
N THR A 286 -4.86 -15.38 -4.44
CA THR A 286 -3.75 -14.92 -3.58
C THR A 286 -4.27 -14.24 -2.31
N PHE A 287 -5.31 -13.39 -2.40
CA PHE A 287 -5.95 -12.81 -1.22
C PHE A 287 -6.46 -13.90 -0.25
N LEU A 288 -7.18 -14.90 -0.76
CA LEU A 288 -7.67 -16.02 0.06
C LEU A 288 -6.51 -16.80 0.69
N GLN A 289 -5.46 -17.10 -0.09
CA GLN A 289 -4.25 -17.75 0.41
C GLN A 289 -3.59 -16.95 1.53
N SER A 290 -3.41 -15.64 1.37
CA SER A 290 -2.81 -14.77 2.37
C SER A 290 -3.61 -14.74 3.66
N VAL A 291 -4.94 -14.57 3.57
CA VAL A 291 -5.82 -14.60 4.76
C VAL A 291 -5.69 -15.93 5.48
N ILE A 292 -5.81 -17.06 4.76
CA ILE A 292 -5.78 -18.40 5.36
C ILE A 292 -4.42 -18.70 5.98
N MET A 293 -3.32 -18.37 5.30
CA MET A 293 -1.97 -18.59 5.81
C MET A 293 -1.69 -17.75 7.07
N ASP A 294 -2.11 -16.48 7.08
CA ASP A 294 -1.94 -15.62 8.25
C ASP A 294 -2.66 -16.18 9.48
N VAL A 295 -3.92 -16.61 9.34
CA VAL A 295 -4.67 -17.20 10.47
C VAL A 295 -4.18 -18.60 10.84
N ALA A 296 -3.75 -19.43 9.87
CA ALA A 296 -3.20 -20.76 10.15
C ALA A 296 -1.88 -20.69 10.94
N ARG A 297 -1.05 -19.66 10.68
CA ARG A 297 0.15 -19.39 11.48
C ARG A 297 -0.17 -18.99 12.91
N GLN A 298 -1.31 -18.34 13.15
CA GLN A 298 -1.69 -17.84 14.47
C GLN A 298 -2.40 -18.88 15.34
N HIS A 299 -3.19 -19.76 14.74
CA HIS A 299 -4.10 -20.66 15.47
C HIS A 299 -3.75 -22.12 15.21
N SER A 300 -3.84 -22.96 16.24
CA SER A 300 -3.70 -24.41 16.07
C SER A 300 -4.92 -25.01 15.35
N PRO A 301 -4.80 -26.23 14.78
CA PRO A 301 -5.92 -26.96 14.20
C PRO A 301 -7.08 -27.26 15.19
N GLU A 302 -6.82 -27.23 16.50
CA GLU A 302 -7.85 -27.33 17.55
C GLU A 302 -8.74 -26.09 17.64
N HIS A 303 -8.25 -24.93 17.17
CA HIS A 303 -8.95 -23.65 17.28
C HIS A 303 -9.47 -23.13 15.93
N LEU A 304 -8.96 -23.65 14.82
CA LEU A 304 -9.32 -23.22 13.47
C LEU A 304 -9.48 -24.42 12.52
N HIS A 305 -10.65 -24.50 11.90
CA HIS A 305 -10.94 -25.41 10.80
C HIS A 305 -11.19 -24.63 9.51
N VAL A 306 -10.67 -25.15 8.40
CA VAL A 306 -10.82 -24.54 7.07
C VAL A 306 -11.45 -25.52 6.11
N TYR A 307 -12.47 -25.10 5.37
CA TYR A 307 -12.98 -25.80 4.19
C TYR A 307 -12.62 -25.00 2.94
N LEU A 308 -12.01 -25.67 1.96
CA LEU A 308 -11.64 -25.05 0.69
C LEU A 308 -12.67 -25.46 -0.36
N VAL A 309 -13.36 -24.50 -0.95
CA VAL A 309 -14.31 -24.69 -2.04
C VAL A 309 -13.72 -24.01 -3.27
N ASP A 310 -13.10 -24.79 -4.14
CA ASP A 310 -12.39 -24.30 -5.32
C ASP A 310 -13.24 -24.55 -6.58
N LEU A 311 -13.85 -23.49 -7.11
CA LEU A 311 -14.78 -23.58 -8.23
C LEU A 311 -14.10 -23.28 -9.58
N GLY A 312 -12.99 -23.97 -9.83
CA GLY A 312 -12.37 -24.09 -11.16
C GLY A 312 -11.10 -23.27 -11.38
N THR A 313 -10.57 -22.60 -10.36
CA THR A 313 -9.32 -21.82 -10.47
C THR A 313 -8.10 -22.61 -10.02
N ASN A 314 -8.27 -23.67 -9.22
CA ASN A 314 -7.19 -24.40 -8.55
C ASN A 314 -6.30 -23.49 -7.68
N GLY A 315 -6.79 -22.29 -7.36
CA GLY A 315 -6.07 -21.27 -6.62
C GLY A 315 -5.86 -21.66 -5.16
N LEU A 316 -6.67 -22.56 -4.61
CA LEU A 316 -6.55 -22.99 -3.20
C LEU A 316 -5.73 -24.27 -3.02
N LEU A 317 -5.29 -24.92 -4.10
CA LEU A 317 -4.50 -26.16 -4.05
C LEU A 317 -3.25 -26.10 -3.16
N PRO A 318 -2.47 -24.99 -3.13
CA PRO A 318 -1.27 -24.93 -2.28
C PRO A 318 -1.56 -25.11 -0.79
N LEU A 319 -2.78 -24.80 -0.35
CA LEU A 319 -3.21 -24.83 1.05
C LEU A 319 -3.72 -26.21 1.50
N LYS A 320 -3.96 -27.13 0.57
CA LYS A 320 -4.58 -28.44 0.84
C LYS A 320 -3.84 -29.26 1.90
N GLY A 321 -2.52 -29.08 2.02
CA GLY A 321 -1.68 -29.79 2.97
C GLY A 321 -1.74 -29.27 4.41
N LEU A 322 -2.44 -28.15 4.67
CA LEU A 322 -2.52 -27.59 6.02
C LEU A 322 -3.27 -28.53 6.98
N PRO A 323 -2.80 -28.73 8.22
CA PRO A 323 -3.48 -29.58 9.19
C PRO A 323 -4.85 -29.01 9.62
N HIS A 324 -5.10 -27.72 9.40
CA HIS A 324 -6.39 -27.03 9.63
C HIS A 324 -7.43 -27.33 8.55
N VAL A 325 -7.03 -27.82 7.38
CA VAL A 325 -7.95 -28.05 6.27
C VAL A 325 -8.72 -29.35 6.52
N ALA A 326 -10.02 -29.20 6.72
CA ALA A 326 -10.94 -30.31 6.93
C ALA A 326 -11.12 -31.12 5.63
N ASP A 327 -11.40 -30.43 4.53
CA ASP A 327 -11.58 -31.04 3.21
C ASP A 327 -11.54 -29.98 2.10
N THR A 328 -11.37 -30.45 0.87
CA THR A 328 -11.41 -29.64 -0.35
C THR A 328 -12.53 -30.11 -1.26
N ILE A 329 -13.36 -29.18 -1.75
CA ILE A 329 -14.51 -29.44 -2.62
C ILE A 329 -14.28 -28.74 -3.95
N THR A 330 -14.37 -29.50 -5.04
CA THR A 330 -14.34 -28.94 -6.40
C THR A 330 -15.73 -28.83 -7.00
N ILE A 331 -15.87 -28.08 -8.10
CA ILE A 331 -17.15 -27.88 -8.80
C ILE A 331 -17.83 -29.17 -9.27
N ASP A 332 -17.06 -30.21 -9.56
CA ASP A 332 -17.59 -31.50 -10.07
C ASP A 332 -18.03 -32.45 -8.94
N GLU A 333 -17.62 -32.23 -7.70
CA GLU A 333 -17.85 -33.11 -6.55
C GLU A 333 -19.22 -32.88 -5.90
N SER A 334 -20.29 -33.00 -6.68
CA SER A 334 -21.65 -32.67 -6.23
C SER A 334 -22.11 -33.46 -5.00
N GLU A 335 -21.82 -34.76 -4.92
CA GLU A 335 -22.18 -35.57 -3.74
C GLU A 335 -21.45 -35.10 -2.47
N LYS A 336 -20.16 -34.80 -2.58
CA LYS A 336 -19.35 -34.28 -1.48
C LYS A 336 -19.90 -32.93 -1.00
N CYS A 337 -20.24 -32.05 -1.94
CA CYS A 337 -20.83 -30.74 -1.62
C CYS A 337 -22.18 -30.86 -0.90
N LEU A 338 -23.06 -31.78 -1.30
CA LEU A 338 -24.33 -32.01 -0.60
C LEU A 338 -24.12 -32.53 0.83
N LYS A 339 -23.16 -33.43 1.04
CA LYS A 339 -22.77 -33.90 2.39
C LYS A 339 -22.14 -32.79 3.23
N PHE A 340 -21.35 -31.92 2.61
CA PHE A 340 -20.82 -30.71 3.26
C PHE A 340 -21.95 -29.78 3.73
N VAL A 341 -22.94 -29.52 2.87
CA VAL A 341 -24.12 -28.70 3.20
C VAL A 341 -24.87 -29.29 4.40
N GLU A 342 -25.15 -30.59 4.38
CA GLU A 342 -25.82 -31.26 5.50
C GLU A 342 -25.01 -31.13 6.79
N ARG A 343 -23.70 -31.40 6.71
CA ARG A 343 -22.81 -31.35 7.87
C ARG A 343 -22.74 -29.96 8.50
N LEU A 344 -22.53 -28.90 7.71
CA LEU A 344 -22.49 -27.54 8.27
C LEU A 344 -23.85 -27.08 8.78
N THR A 345 -24.94 -27.54 8.16
CA THR A 345 -26.29 -27.29 8.68
C THR A 345 -26.48 -27.91 10.07
N GLN A 346 -25.99 -29.14 10.29
CA GLN A 346 -26.04 -29.78 11.60
C GLN A 346 -25.10 -29.10 12.61
N GLU A 347 -23.91 -28.68 12.18
CA GLU A 347 -22.97 -27.95 13.05
C GLU A 347 -23.57 -26.63 13.53
N MET A 348 -24.19 -25.83 12.64
CA MET A 348 -24.92 -24.62 13.03
C MET A 348 -26.04 -24.92 14.04
N LYS A 349 -26.82 -25.98 13.83
CA LYS A 349 -27.88 -26.39 14.78
C LYS A 349 -27.29 -26.77 16.13
N ASN A 350 -26.19 -27.52 16.14
CA ASN A 350 -25.50 -27.92 17.37
C ASN A 350 -24.99 -26.70 18.14
N ARG A 351 -24.28 -25.78 17.46
CA ARG A 351 -23.79 -24.55 18.10
C ARG A 351 -24.92 -23.67 18.63
N LYS A 352 -26.01 -23.48 17.87
CA LYS A 352 -27.20 -22.74 18.36
C LYS A 352 -27.79 -23.36 19.63
N ARG A 353 -27.84 -24.70 19.71
CA ARG A 353 -28.27 -25.40 20.92
C ARG A 353 -27.33 -25.12 22.09
N LEU A 354 -26.01 -25.20 21.88
CA LEU A 354 -25.01 -24.90 22.91
C LEU A 354 -25.15 -23.47 23.44
N LEU A 355 -25.35 -22.48 22.56
CA LEU A 355 -25.58 -21.09 22.96
C LEU A 355 -26.86 -20.95 23.82
N SER A 356 -27.94 -21.61 23.41
CA SER A 356 -29.22 -21.60 24.13
C SER A 356 -29.18 -22.34 25.47
N GLU A 357 -28.37 -23.40 25.61
CA GLU A 357 -28.20 -24.12 26.88
C GLU A 357 -27.51 -23.27 27.96
N TYR A 358 -26.74 -22.26 27.54
CA TYR A 358 -26.00 -21.35 28.43
C TYR A 358 -26.56 -19.91 28.44
N ASP A 359 -27.69 -19.66 27.76
CA ASP A 359 -28.34 -18.34 27.63
C ASP A 359 -27.41 -17.22 27.13
N VAL A 360 -26.54 -17.54 26.17
CA VAL A 360 -25.55 -16.61 25.60
C VAL A 360 -25.80 -16.32 24.12
N ALA A 361 -25.32 -15.17 23.64
CA ALA A 361 -25.59 -14.68 22.29
C ALA A 361 -24.60 -15.16 21.22
N ASN A 362 -23.37 -15.50 21.60
CA ASN A 362 -22.30 -15.87 20.67
C ASN A 362 -21.31 -16.87 21.29
N ILE A 363 -20.43 -17.40 20.44
CA ILE A 363 -19.47 -18.43 20.83
C ILE A 363 -18.47 -17.92 21.86
N GLU A 364 -18.02 -16.67 21.79
CA GLU A 364 -17.05 -16.14 22.77
C GLU A 364 -17.66 -16.09 24.18
N MET A 365 -18.95 -15.77 24.30
CA MET A 365 -19.66 -15.82 25.59
C MET A 365 -19.87 -17.27 26.05
N TYR A 366 -20.16 -18.20 25.13
CA TYR A 366 -20.26 -19.62 25.45
C TYR A 366 -18.95 -20.18 26.00
N GLU A 367 -17.82 -19.85 25.38
CA GLU A 367 -16.49 -20.31 25.82
C GLU A 367 -16.18 -19.80 27.23
N LYS A 368 -16.49 -18.52 27.50
CA LYS A 368 -16.36 -17.93 28.84
C LYS A 368 -17.28 -18.56 29.89
N ALA A 369 -18.51 -18.91 29.51
CA ALA A 369 -19.50 -19.46 30.44
C ALA A 369 -19.30 -20.96 30.71
N SER A 370 -18.91 -21.73 29.69
CA SER A 370 -18.76 -23.18 29.76
C SER A 370 -17.35 -23.65 30.08
N GLY A 371 -16.34 -22.80 29.85
CA GLY A 371 -14.92 -23.17 29.90
C GLY A 371 -14.48 -24.13 28.78
N LYS A 372 -15.33 -24.36 27.77
CA LYS A 372 -15.04 -25.24 26.63
C LYS A 372 -14.89 -24.42 25.37
N GLU A 373 -13.73 -24.55 24.74
CA GLU A 373 -13.44 -23.90 23.47
C GLU A 373 -14.04 -24.67 22.29
N ILE A 374 -14.46 -23.93 21.27
CA ILE A 374 -14.97 -24.44 20.01
C ILE A 374 -14.16 -23.81 18.87
N PRO A 375 -13.68 -24.60 17.89
CA PRO A 375 -12.92 -24.07 16.77
C PRO A 375 -13.78 -23.15 15.91
N HIS A 376 -13.18 -22.06 15.44
CA HIS A 376 -13.76 -21.29 14.35
C HIS A 376 -13.71 -22.10 13.04
N ILE A 377 -14.72 -21.91 12.19
CA ILE A 377 -14.77 -22.53 10.86
C ILE A 377 -14.69 -21.42 9.81
N ILE A 378 -13.70 -21.51 8.92
CA ILE A 378 -13.61 -20.66 7.74
C ILE A 378 -13.96 -21.49 6.50
N ILE A 379 -14.88 -20.97 5.70
CA ILE A 379 -15.23 -21.55 4.39
C ILE A 379 -14.68 -20.61 3.33
N ALA A 380 -13.57 -21.00 2.71
CA ALA A 380 -12.95 -20.24 1.64
C ALA A 380 -13.50 -20.71 0.30
N ILE A 381 -14.20 -19.82 -0.40
CA ILE A 381 -14.86 -20.08 -1.67
C ILE A 381 -14.15 -19.27 -2.74
N ASP A 382 -13.39 -19.94 -3.59
CA ASP A 382 -12.73 -19.31 -4.74
C ASP A 382 -13.62 -19.41 -5.99
N ASN A 383 -13.74 -18.30 -6.70
CA ASN A 383 -14.51 -18.14 -7.94
C ASN A 383 -16.00 -18.44 -7.78
N TYR A 384 -16.68 -17.70 -6.90
CA TYR A 384 -18.12 -17.88 -6.63
C TYR A 384 -19.00 -17.79 -7.90
N ASP A 385 -18.59 -17.05 -8.93
CA ASP A 385 -19.29 -16.90 -10.20
C ASP A 385 -19.67 -18.25 -10.83
N ALA A 386 -18.77 -19.23 -10.75
CA ALA A 386 -18.95 -20.55 -11.35
C ALA A 386 -19.97 -21.44 -10.60
N VAL A 387 -20.33 -21.08 -9.36
CA VAL A 387 -21.27 -21.90 -8.55
C VAL A 387 -22.64 -22.02 -9.19
N LYS A 388 -23.05 -21.04 -10.00
CA LYS A 388 -24.36 -21.02 -10.70
C LYS A 388 -24.51 -22.16 -11.70
N GLU A 389 -23.39 -22.69 -12.21
CA GLU A 389 -23.37 -23.79 -13.17
C GLU A 389 -23.33 -25.17 -12.47
N ALA A 390 -23.06 -25.19 -11.17
CA ALA A 390 -22.94 -26.42 -10.40
C ALA A 390 -24.31 -27.05 -10.10
N LYS A 391 -24.37 -28.39 -10.14
CA LYS A 391 -25.61 -29.15 -9.85
C LYS A 391 -26.11 -28.97 -8.41
N PHE A 392 -25.24 -28.55 -7.50
CA PHE A 392 -25.54 -28.33 -6.08
C PHE A 392 -25.85 -26.85 -5.75
N TYR A 393 -25.96 -25.98 -6.76
CA TYR A 393 -26.10 -24.53 -6.57
C TYR A 393 -27.17 -24.14 -5.55
N GLU A 394 -28.39 -24.63 -5.68
CA GLU A 394 -29.52 -24.23 -4.81
C GLU A 394 -29.26 -24.57 -3.34
N SER A 395 -28.81 -25.79 -3.06
CA SER A 395 -28.52 -26.24 -1.68
C SER A 395 -27.33 -25.50 -1.08
N PHE A 396 -26.29 -25.26 -1.88
CA PHE A 396 -25.10 -24.54 -1.45
C PHE A 396 -25.39 -23.06 -1.21
N GLU A 397 -26.11 -22.39 -2.11
CA GLU A 397 -26.50 -20.99 -1.95
C GLU A 397 -27.38 -20.79 -0.71
N MET A 398 -28.33 -21.70 -0.44
CA MET A 398 -29.15 -21.66 0.77
C MET A 398 -28.30 -21.78 2.04
N LEU A 399 -27.30 -22.67 2.06
CA LEU A 399 -26.35 -22.79 3.17
C LEU A 399 -25.57 -21.49 3.36
N ILE A 400 -24.94 -20.97 2.31
CA ILE A 400 -24.11 -19.75 2.41
C ILE A 400 -24.96 -18.57 2.87
N MET A 401 -26.21 -18.44 2.42
CA MET A 401 -27.14 -17.43 2.92
C MET A 401 -27.45 -17.56 4.41
N GLN A 402 -27.57 -18.78 4.91
CA GLN A 402 -27.77 -19.03 6.33
C GLN A 402 -26.53 -18.69 7.14
N ILE A 403 -25.34 -19.06 6.64
CA ILE A 403 -24.06 -18.78 7.30
C ILE A 403 -23.76 -17.28 7.31
N VAL A 404 -23.98 -16.57 6.21
CA VAL A 404 -23.74 -15.12 6.16
C VAL A 404 -24.65 -14.34 7.12
N ARG A 405 -25.81 -14.91 7.50
CA ARG A 405 -26.77 -14.30 8.42
C ARG A 405 -26.50 -14.66 9.88
N ASP A 406 -26.28 -15.94 10.16
CA ASP A 406 -26.25 -16.49 11.51
C ASP A 406 -24.85 -17.00 11.92
N GLY A 407 -23.94 -17.15 10.98
CA GLY A 407 -22.67 -17.88 11.15
C GLY A 407 -21.67 -17.13 12.02
N ALA A 408 -21.60 -15.80 11.93
CA ALA A 408 -20.63 -15.01 12.70
C ALA A 408 -20.75 -15.24 14.21
N SER A 409 -21.97 -15.23 14.77
CA SER A 409 -22.17 -15.51 16.22
C SER A 409 -21.90 -16.96 16.60
N LEU A 410 -21.91 -17.88 15.62
CA LEU A 410 -21.59 -19.29 15.78
C LEU A 410 -20.11 -19.58 15.48
N GLY A 411 -19.27 -18.57 15.24
CA GLY A 411 -17.87 -18.76 14.87
C GLY A 411 -17.68 -19.46 13.51
N ILE A 412 -18.61 -19.27 12.58
CA ILE A 412 -18.56 -19.81 11.21
C ILE A 412 -18.52 -18.63 10.22
N HIS A 413 -17.43 -18.51 9.48
CA HIS A 413 -17.10 -17.37 8.64
C HIS A 413 -16.92 -17.82 7.18
N THR A 414 -17.15 -16.91 6.24
CA THR A 414 -16.95 -17.17 4.80
C THR A 414 -15.97 -16.16 4.23
N LEU A 415 -15.02 -16.65 3.45
CA LEU A 415 -14.13 -15.84 2.61
C LEU A 415 -14.51 -16.13 1.16
N ILE A 416 -15.04 -15.14 0.45
CA ILE A 416 -15.61 -15.36 -0.88
C ILE A 416 -14.84 -14.53 -1.90
N SER A 417 -14.34 -15.16 -2.96
CA SER A 417 -13.85 -14.44 -4.13
C SER A 417 -14.88 -14.47 -5.26
N ALA A 418 -15.02 -13.35 -5.97
CA ALA A 418 -15.90 -13.24 -7.12
C ALA A 418 -15.32 -12.31 -8.20
N GLY A 419 -15.65 -12.58 -9.46
CA GLY A 419 -15.27 -11.78 -10.62
C GLY A 419 -15.99 -10.44 -10.67
N ARG A 420 -17.26 -10.42 -10.25
CA ARG A 420 -18.14 -9.24 -10.27
C ARG A 420 -18.98 -9.15 -9.01
N GLN A 421 -19.44 -7.95 -8.70
CA GLN A 421 -20.33 -7.73 -7.55
C GLN A 421 -21.64 -8.52 -7.68
N ASN A 422 -22.22 -8.54 -8.88
CA ASN A 422 -23.51 -9.18 -9.16
C ASN A 422 -23.46 -10.72 -9.24
N ALA A 423 -22.27 -11.32 -9.08
CA ALA A 423 -22.13 -12.75 -8.87
C ALA A 423 -22.87 -13.19 -7.59
N LEU A 424 -22.81 -12.34 -6.56
CA LEU A 424 -23.52 -12.51 -5.30
C LEU A 424 -24.92 -11.91 -5.40
N ARG A 425 -25.92 -12.62 -4.86
CA ARG A 425 -27.24 -12.03 -4.66
C ARG A 425 -27.17 -10.89 -3.64
N ILE A 426 -28.04 -9.90 -3.80
CA ILE A 426 -28.11 -8.70 -2.95
C ILE A 426 -28.16 -9.05 -1.46
N GLN A 427 -28.90 -10.10 -1.06
CA GLN A 427 -28.99 -10.52 0.33
C GLN A 427 -27.68 -11.09 0.88
N LEU A 428 -26.88 -11.78 0.06
CA LEU A 428 -25.55 -12.23 0.47
C LEU A 428 -24.62 -11.03 0.60
N TYR A 429 -24.57 -10.23 -0.45
CA TYR A 429 -23.71 -9.05 -0.54
C TYR A 429 -23.90 -8.09 0.65
N ASN A 430 -25.14 -7.73 0.99
CA ASN A 430 -25.43 -6.76 2.05
C ASN A 430 -25.08 -7.23 3.48
N ASN A 431 -24.95 -8.54 3.70
CA ASN A 431 -24.61 -9.10 5.01
C ASN A 431 -23.10 -9.35 5.17
N ILE A 432 -22.32 -9.16 4.11
CA ILE A 432 -20.85 -9.23 4.15
C ILE A 432 -20.33 -7.82 4.42
N LYS A 433 -19.84 -7.58 5.64
CA LYS A 433 -19.35 -6.26 6.06
C LYS A 433 -18.02 -5.89 5.40
N ILE A 434 -17.09 -6.84 5.36
CA ILE A 434 -15.75 -6.60 4.82
C ILE A 434 -15.79 -6.87 3.32
N GLN A 435 -15.69 -5.80 2.54
CA GLN A 435 -15.70 -5.86 1.09
C GLN A 435 -14.43 -5.19 0.56
N THR A 436 -13.67 -5.96 -0.21
CA THR A 436 -12.42 -5.53 -0.84
C THR A 436 -12.59 -5.60 -2.35
N CYS A 437 -12.16 -4.56 -3.05
CA CYS A 437 -12.17 -4.50 -4.50
C CYS A 437 -10.74 -4.32 -5.01
N LEU A 438 -10.21 -5.33 -5.71
CA LEU A 438 -8.94 -5.19 -6.42
C LEU A 438 -9.21 -4.50 -7.76
N TYR A 439 -8.20 -4.44 -8.62
CA TYR A 439 -8.39 -3.92 -9.97
C TYR A 439 -9.58 -4.60 -10.69
N MET A 440 -10.40 -3.75 -11.29
CA MET A 440 -11.57 -4.09 -12.10
C MET A 440 -11.47 -3.35 -13.43
N ILE A 441 -11.72 -4.06 -14.53
CA ILE A 441 -11.73 -3.44 -15.87
C ILE A 441 -12.83 -2.35 -15.94
N ASP A 442 -13.99 -2.61 -15.36
CA ASP A 442 -15.05 -1.61 -15.20
C ASP A 442 -14.93 -0.89 -13.85
N GLN A 443 -14.42 0.34 -13.89
CA GLN A 443 -14.23 1.18 -12.71
C GLN A 443 -15.54 1.61 -12.06
N SER A 444 -16.69 1.54 -12.76
CA SER A 444 -17.98 1.86 -12.17
C SER A 444 -18.42 0.83 -11.12
N GLU A 445 -18.00 -0.43 -11.26
CA GLU A 445 -18.25 -1.49 -10.26
C GLU A 445 -17.46 -1.26 -8.96
N VAL A 446 -16.28 -0.63 -9.04
CA VAL A 446 -15.49 -0.31 -7.84
C VAL A 446 -16.29 0.59 -6.90
N ALA A 447 -16.96 1.61 -7.45
CA ALA A 447 -17.75 2.55 -6.68
C ALA A 447 -19.00 1.92 -6.02
N SER A 448 -19.58 0.87 -6.62
CA SER A 448 -20.71 0.16 -6.03
C SER A 448 -20.29 -0.87 -4.97
N ILE A 449 -19.02 -1.29 -4.98
CA ILE A 449 -18.44 -2.18 -3.97
C ILE A 449 -17.96 -1.39 -2.74
N VAL A 450 -16.95 -0.55 -2.92
CA VAL A 450 -16.29 0.13 -1.78
C VAL A 450 -16.86 1.53 -1.50
N GLY A 451 -17.65 2.09 -2.42
CA GLY A 451 -18.14 3.46 -2.36
C GLY A 451 -17.40 4.37 -3.35
N ARG A 452 -17.95 5.57 -3.59
CA ARG A 452 -17.36 6.55 -4.51
C ARG A 452 -16.08 7.15 -3.91
N SER A 453 -15.02 7.17 -4.69
CA SER A 453 -13.76 7.85 -4.39
C SER A 453 -13.11 8.37 -5.67
N ASP A 454 -12.27 9.39 -5.53
CA ASP A 454 -11.40 9.87 -6.61
C ASP A 454 -10.13 9.01 -6.77
N ILE A 455 -9.92 8.07 -5.85
CA ILE A 455 -8.82 7.10 -5.88
C ILE A 455 -9.10 6.07 -6.98
N LYS A 456 -8.18 5.98 -7.95
CA LYS A 456 -8.19 4.94 -8.97
C LYS A 456 -7.34 3.76 -8.51
N VAL A 457 -7.83 2.55 -8.73
CA VAL A 457 -7.05 1.33 -8.50
C VAL A 457 -6.12 1.14 -9.70
N GLU A 458 -4.82 1.15 -9.45
CA GLU A 458 -3.80 0.87 -10.47
C GLU A 458 -3.91 -0.57 -10.98
N GLU A 459 -3.46 -0.84 -12.21
CA GLU A 459 -3.49 -2.18 -12.84
C GLU A 459 -2.40 -3.12 -12.30
N THR A 460 -2.14 -3.05 -10.99
CA THR A 460 -1.12 -3.85 -10.30
C THR A 460 -1.79 -5.00 -9.56
N ALA A 461 -1.25 -6.21 -9.70
CA ALA A 461 -1.76 -7.38 -8.98
C ALA A 461 -1.72 -7.14 -7.46
N GLY A 462 -2.81 -7.48 -6.77
CA GLY A 462 -2.93 -7.26 -5.33
C GLY A 462 -3.22 -5.82 -4.90
N ARG A 463 -3.21 -4.83 -5.81
CA ARG A 463 -3.63 -3.46 -5.48
C ARG A 463 -5.14 -3.42 -5.28
N ALA A 464 -5.58 -2.88 -4.16
CA ALA A 464 -6.98 -2.96 -3.74
C ALA A 464 -7.46 -1.72 -3.01
N LEU A 465 -8.78 -1.50 -3.07
CA LEU A 465 -9.52 -0.62 -2.20
C LEU A 465 -10.31 -1.44 -1.18
N ILE A 466 -10.36 -0.92 0.04
CA ILE A 466 -11.25 -1.41 1.10
C ILE A 466 -12.08 -0.25 1.63
N LYS A 467 -13.34 -0.55 1.98
CA LYS A 467 -14.20 0.41 2.67
C LYS A 467 -13.96 0.35 4.18
N LEU A 468 -13.27 1.34 4.71
CA LEU A 468 -13.19 1.60 6.15
C LEU A 468 -14.20 2.72 6.48
N GLU A 469 -13.74 3.88 6.93
CA GLU A 469 -14.57 5.10 6.99
C GLU A 469 -14.81 5.68 5.60
N SER A 470 -13.78 5.65 4.77
CA SER A 470 -13.77 6.00 3.35
C SER A 470 -13.04 4.92 2.54
N PRO A 471 -13.25 4.83 1.21
CA PRO A 471 -12.46 3.95 0.37
C PRO A 471 -10.96 4.27 0.52
N THR A 472 -10.19 3.29 0.95
CA THR A 472 -8.76 3.45 1.26
C THR A 472 -7.95 2.44 0.47
N LEU A 473 -6.83 2.88 -0.11
CA LEU A 473 -5.95 2.07 -0.94
C LEU A 473 -5.04 1.20 -0.05
N PHE A 474 -4.82 -0.04 -0.45
CA PHE A 474 -3.83 -0.91 0.17
C PHE A 474 -3.25 -1.90 -0.85
N GLN A 475 -2.08 -2.42 -0.52
CA GLN A 475 -1.46 -3.52 -1.27
C GLN A 475 -1.66 -4.83 -0.50
N ILE A 476 -2.26 -5.84 -1.14
CA ILE A 476 -2.38 -7.18 -0.56
C ILE A 476 -0.99 -7.75 -0.34
N ALA A 477 -0.76 -8.29 0.86
CA ALA A 477 0.47 -8.99 1.17
C ALA A 477 0.44 -10.39 0.55
N LEU A 478 1.54 -10.79 -0.07
CA LEU A 478 1.81 -12.15 -0.48
C LEU A 478 2.08 -13.01 0.77
N PRO A 479 1.65 -14.27 0.76
CA PRO A 479 1.73 -15.10 1.95
C PRO A 479 3.16 -15.46 2.34
N THR A 480 4.08 -15.48 1.37
CA THR A 480 5.51 -15.75 1.57
C THR A 480 6.33 -15.00 0.54
N LYS A 481 7.62 -14.78 0.84
CA LYS A 481 8.57 -14.14 -0.07
C LYS A 481 9.06 -15.13 -1.12
N ALA A 482 8.82 -14.82 -2.39
CA ALA A 482 9.18 -15.65 -3.53
C ALA A 482 9.56 -14.76 -4.73
N GLU A 483 10.40 -15.28 -5.62
CA GLU A 483 10.84 -14.66 -6.88
C GLU A 483 9.79 -14.84 -7.98
N ASP A 484 9.05 -15.95 -7.96
CA ASP A 484 7.99 -16.25 -8.92
C ASP A 484 6.81 -17.04 -8.29
N GLU A 485 5.72 -17.19 -9.06
CA GLU A 485 4.49 -17.88 -8.62
C GLU A 485 4.72 -19.38 -8.30
N LEU A 486 5.62 -20.04 -9.03
CA LEU A 486 5.88 -21.47 -8.81
C LEU A 486 6.61 -21.69 -7.49
N GLN A 487 7.62 -20.86 -7.21
CA GLN A 487 8.34 -20.85 -5.94
C GLN A 487 7.39 -20.48 -4.80
N GLN A 488 6.49 -19.52 -4.99
CA GLN A 488 5.46 -19.20 -3.99
C GLN A 488 4.61 -20.44 -3.65
N ILE A 489 4.12 -21.17 -4.66
CA ILE A 489 3.33 -22.40 -4.46
C ILE A 489 4.15 -23.45 -3.70
N GLN A 490 5.41 -23.67 -4.09
CA GLN A 490 6.29 -24.64 -3.44
C GLN A 490 6.54 -24.30 -1.98
N LEU A 491 6.82 -23.02 -1.67
CA LEU A 491 7.04 -22.54 -0.31
C LEU A 491 5.80 -22.67 0.55
N LEU A 492 4.61 -22.36 0.01
CA LEU A 492 3.33 -22.57 0.71
C LEU A 492 3.09 -24.04 1.04
N GLN A 493 3.31 -24.94 0.07
CA GLN A 493 3.15 -26.37 0.28
C GLN A 493 4.17 -26.92 1.27
N GLN A 494 5.42 -26.42 1.22
CA GLN A 494 6.45 -26.80 2.18
C GLN A 494 6.07 -26.38 3.60
N GLU A 495 5.66 -25.12 3.79
CA GLU A 495 5.22 -24.63 5.10
C GLU A 495 4.00 -25.39 5.62
N ALA A 496 3.02 -25.69 4.75
CA ALA A 496 1.86 -26.50 5.11
C ALA A 496 2.25 -27.92 5.55
N ASN A 497 3.21 -28.56 4.86
CA ASN A 497 3.72 -29.88 5.25
C ASN A 497 4.52 -29.83 6.56
N ASP A 498 5.25 -28.75 6.81
CA ASP A 498 5.99 -28.56 8.08
C ASP A 498 5.02 -28.37 9.24
N MET A 499 3.95 -27.59 9.04
CA MET A 499 2.82 -27.45 9.97
C MET A 499 2.14 -28.80 10.24
N ASP A 500 1.89 -29.61 9.20
CA ASP A 500 1.26 -30.92 9.32
C ASP A 500 2.11 -31.93 10.10
N ARG A 501 3.44 -31.90 9.92
CA ARG A 501 4.38 -32.76 10.64
C ARG A 501 4.53 -32.38 12.10
N GLU A 502 4.45 -31.09 12.42
CA GLU A 502 4.57 -30.61 13.79
C GLU A 502 3.31 -30.89 14.63
N TRP A 503 2.13 -30.95 14.00
CA TRP A 503 0.86 -31.13 14.71
C TRP A 503 0.48 -32.59 14.98
N ASP A 504 0.43 -32.95 16.26
CA ASP A 504 0.02 -34.28 16.75
C ASP A 504 -1.36 -34.32 17.45
N GLY A 505 -2.01 -33.16 17.63
CA GLY A 505 -3.32 -33.00 18.27
C GLY A 505 -4.54 -33.39 17.41
N GLU A 506 -5.74 -33.04 17.87
CA GLU A 506 -6.96 -33.33 17.11
C GLU A 506 -6.99 -32.52 15.81
N ARG A 507 -7.52 -33.14 14.74
CA ARG A 507 -7.63 -32.52 13.41
C ARG A 507 -9.09 -32.47 12.99
N PRO A 508 -9.48 -31.49 12.17
CA PRO A 508 -10.82 -31.45 11.61
C PRO A 508 -11.10 -32.72 10.80
N LYS A 509 -12.28 -33.31 11.04
CA LYS A 509 -12.69 -34.53 10.33
C LYS A 509 -13.13 -34.18 8.90
N ALA A 510 -12.55 -34.87 7.90
CA ALA A 510 -12.97 -34.78 6.50
C ALA A 510 -14.45 -35.11 6.27
N ILE A 511 -14.98 -34.75 5.10
CA ILE A 511 -16.36 -35.03 4.70
C ILE A 511 -16.46 -36.53 4.41
N PRO A 512 -17.40 -37.26 5.06
CA PRO A 512 -17.47 -38.70 4.92
C PRO A 512 -17.92 -39.12 3.51
N MET A 513 -16.97 -39.60 2.71
CA MET A 513 -17.23 -40.13 1.37
C MET A 513 -17.22 -41.65 1.37
N MET A 514 -18.08 -42.25 0.55
CA MET A 514 -18.04 -43.68 0.31
C MET A 514 -16.86 -43.96 -0.64
N PRO A 515 -15.91 -44.84 -0.29
CA PRO A 515 -14.85 -45.23 -1.20
C PRO A 515 -15.44 -45.87 -2.47
N GLU A 516 -14.84 -45.62 -3.63
CA GLU A 516 -15.25 -46.25 -4.90
C GLU A 516 -15.19 -47.79 -4.83
N VAL A 517 -14.24 -48.31 -4.05
CA VAL A 517 -14.11 -49.74 -3.76
C VAL A 517 -14.04 -49.93 -2.26
N ILE A 518 -15.04 -50.59 -1.69
CA ILE A 518 -15.01 -51.04 -0.30
C ILE A 518 -14.59 -52.50 -0.27
N ASP A 519 -13.35 -52.75 0.10
CA ASP A 519 -12.92 -54.10 0.43
C ASP A 519 -13.37 -54.48 1.86
N ILE A 520 -13.74 -55.75 2.07
CA ILE A 520 -14.24 -56.25 3.36
C ILE A 520 -13.18 -56.14 4.47
N ALA A 521 -11.88 -56.22 4.15
CA ALA A 521 -10.81 -56.13 5.12
C ALA A 521 -10.62 -54.69 5.64
N THR A 522 -10.73 -53.69 4.77
CA THR A 522 -10.68 -52.26 5.06
C THR A 522 -11.95 -51.83 5.79
N TYR A 523 -13.12 -52.33 5.39
CA TYR A 523 -14.37 -52.11 6.12
C TYR A 523 -14.28 -52.62 7.56
N ARG A 524 -13.75 -53.83 7.78
CA ARG A 524 -13.56 -54.40 9.13
C ARG A 524 -12.51 -53.67 9.97
N LYS A 525 -11.55 -52.98 9.35
CA LYS A 525 -10.53 -52.18 10.06
C LYS A 525 -11.03 -50.79 10.47
N ASN A 526 -12.17 -50.34 9.97
CA ASN A 526 -12.75 -49.06 10.37
C ASN A 526 -13.06 -49.07 11.88
N LYS A 527 -12.60 -48.04 12.60
CA LYS A 527 -12.77 -47.92 14.07
C LYS A 527 -14.23 -47.99 14.50
N ASP A 528 -15.14 -47.39 13.74
CA ASP A 528 -16.57 -47.37 14.08
C ASP A 528 -17.22 -48.74 13.85
N VAL A 529 -16.82 -49.43 12.77
CA VAL A 529 -17.24 -50.82 12.50
C VAL A 529 -16.69 -51.76 13.58
N THR A 530 -15.45 -51.56 14.00
CA THR A 530 -14.83 -52.35 15.07
C THR A 530 -15.56 -52.15 16.41
N LYS A 531 -15.88 -50.89 16.76
CA LYS A 531 -16.68 -50.57 17.94
C LYS A 531 -18.09 -51.17 17.89
N ALA A 532 -18.76 -51.11 16.73
CA ALA A 532 -20.09 -51.69 16.55
C ALA A 532 -20.06 -53.23 16.66
N LEU A 533 -19.06 -53.88 16.07
CA LEU A 533 -18.86 -55.33 16.17
C LEU A 533 -18.51 -55.79 17.60
N GLN A 534 -17.83 -54.95 18.37
CA GLN A 534 -17.54 -55.20 19.79
C GLN A 534 -18.77 -54.98 20.67
N ALA A 535 -19.62 -54.00 20.37
CA ALA A 535 -20.86 -53.75 21.10
C ALA A 535 -21.97 -54.77 20.80
N ALA A 536 -21.88 -55.48 19.66
CA ALA A 536 -22.79 -56.56 19.27
C ALA A 536 -22.38 -57.95 19.81
N ARG A 537 -21.21 -58.06 20.46
CA ARG A 537 -20.78 -59.22 21.22
C ARG A 537 -21.08 -59.01 22.70
#